data_AF-A0A524HCI1-F1
#
_entry.id   AF-A0A524HCI1-F1
#
_cell.length_a   1.000
_cell.length_b   1.000
_cell.length_c   1.000
_cell.angle_alpha   90.00
_cell.angle_beta   90.00
_cell.angle_gamma   90.00
#
_symmetry.space_group_name_H-M   'P 1'
#
loop_
_entity.id
_entity.type
_entity.pdbx_description
1 polymer ?
#
loop_
_entity_poly.entity_id
_entity_poly.type
_entity_poly.pdbx_seq_one_letter_code
_entity_poly.pdbx_strand_id
1 'polypeptide(L)'
;MRGGIYRAPVVDTPSEHAQLPAKRMRILHLAKYYWPHSGGMERVVQDLAEGAAELGHEVAVVAVESRLPGPKGERQRSTVIRAFSFGELGFAEIAPGYLLAALRSADIIHLHHPHPLADVASLLRFRTPVVVTQHADGHWPGYRVLSRLVLRRAAAIVVPSRAHLALCRELEGLEN
;
A
#
# COMPACT_ATOMS: atom_id res chain seq x y z
N MET A 1 25.46 15.78 -22.79
CA MET A 1 25.66 14.35 -22.49
C MET A 1 26.85 14.21 -21.54
N ARG A 2 26.62 13.86 -20.27
CA ARG A 2 27.67 13.45 -19.33
C ARG A 2 27.19 12.14 -18.72
N GLY A 3 27.80 11.03 -19.13
CA GLY A 3 27.51 9.70 -18.61
C GLY A 3 28.17 9.53 -17.26
N GLY A 4 27.37 9.47 -16.19
CA GLY A 4 27.79 8.98 -14.89
C GLY A 4 27.49 7.49 -14.79
N ILE A 5 28.53 6.66 -14.72
CA ILE A 5 28.39 5.24 -14.42
C ILE A 5 27.99 5.15 -12.94
N TYR A 6 26.70 4.95 -12.65
CA TYR A 6 26.25 4.63 -11.30
C TYR A 6 26.65 3.18 -11.00
N ARG A 7 27.76 2.97 -10.31
CA ARG A 7 28.02 1.69 -9.63
C ARG A 7 27.06 1.61 -8.46
N ALA A 8 25.98 0.84 -8.61
CA ALA A 8 25.18 0.43 -7.46
C ALA A 8 26.08 -0.37 -6.51
N PRO A 9 26.00 -0.17 -5.19
CA PRO A 9 26.58 -1.13 -4.27
C PRO A 9 25.95 -2.49 -4.58
N VAL A 10 26.82 -3.49 -4.80
CA VAL A 10 26.42 -4.89 -4.75
C VAL A 10 25.76 -5.07 -3.39
N VAL A 11 24.50 -5.52 -3.37
CA VAL A 11 23.85 -5.92 -2.14
C VAL A 11 24.63 -7.14 -1.67
N ASP A 12 25.47 -6.93 -0.66
CA ASP A 12 26.22 -8.02 -0.05
C ASP A 12 25.23 -9.11 0.40
N THR A 13 25.62 -10.35 0.08
CA THR A 13 25.16 -11.60 0.70
C THR A 13 24.74 -11.37 2.14
N PRO A 14 23.63 -11.96 2.65
CA PRO A 14 23.12 -11.60 3.97
C PRO A 14 24.17 -11.90 5.04
N SER A 15 24.83 -10.84 5.52
CA SER A 15 25.61 -10.85 6.73
C SER A 15 24.66 -10.92 7.91
N GLU A 16 25.04 -11.70 8.92
CA GLU A 16 24.38 -11.88 10.21
C GLU A 16 24.08 -10.54 10.91
N HIS A 17 22.99 -9.88 10.51
CA HIS A 17 22.41 -8.83 11.31
C HIS A 17 21.62 -9.50 12.42
N ALA A 18 22.22 -9.52 13.61
CA ALA A 18 21.58 -9.90 14.85
C ALA A 18 20.10 -9.44 14.85
N GLN A 19 19.18 -10.39 14.88
CA GLN A 19 17.75 -10.12 15.05
C GLN A 19 17.53 -9.48 16.41
N LEU A 20 17.68 -8.16 16.48
CA LEU A 20 16.95 -7.38 17.46
C LEU A 20 15.47 -7.68 17.20
N PRO A 21 14.69 -8.15 18.19
CA PRO A 21 13.29 -8.43 17.97
C PRO A 21 12.64 -7.12 17.52
N ALA A 22 12.23 -7.08 16.25
CA ALA A 22 11.51 -5.93 15.72
C ALA A 22 10.33 -5.68 16.65
N LYS A 23 10.24 -4.47 17.21
CA LYS A 23 9.12 -4.07 18.07
C LYS A 23 7.82 -4.50 17.39
N ARG A 24 6.96 -5.22 18.11
CA ARG A 24 5.62 -5.58 17.59
C ARG A 24 4.87 -4.30 17.22
N MET A 25 4.42 -4.19 15.97
CA MET A 25 3.69 -3.04 15.44
C MET A 25 2.29 -3.44 15.01
N ARG A 26 1.37 -2.47 14.99
CA ARG A 26 0.07 -2.55 14.33
C ARG A 26 0.15 -1.93 12.95
N ILE A 27 0.09 -2.77 11.92
CA ILE A 27 0.23 -2.39 10.51
C ILE A 27 -1.15 -2.46 9.85
N LEU A 28 -1.61 -1.35 9.31
CA LEU A 28 -2.87 -1.27 8.57
C LEU A 28 -2.59 -1.11 7.07
N HIS A 29 -2.86 -2.15 6.29
CA HIS A 29 -2.85 -2.06 4.84
C HIS A 29 -4.17 -1.47 4.35
N LEU A 30 -4.08 -0.42 3.54
CA LEU A 30 -5.21 0.15 2.80
C LEU A 30 -5.00 -0.19 1.32
N ALA A 31 -5.72 -1.20 0.84
CA ALA A 31 -5.65 -1.67 -0.54
C ALA A 31 -7.01 -1.52 -1.22
N LYS A 32 -7.03 -1.46 -2.56
CA LYS A 32 -8.29 -1.47 -3.31
C LYS A 32 -8.96 -2.84 -3.16
N TYR A 33 -8.24 -3.90 -3.55
CA TYR A 33 -8.73 -5.27 -3.47
C TYR A 33 -7.76 -6.15 -2.67
N TYR A 34 -8.26 -7.33 -2.28
CA TYR A 34 -7.50 -8.40 -1.64
C TYR A 34 -8.01 -9.75 -2.13
N TRP A 35 -7.27 -10.83 -1.88
CA TRP A 35 -7.72 -12.20 -2.16
C TRP A 35 -9.19 -12.39 -1.76
N PRO A 36 -10.07 -13.01 -2.58
CA PRO A 36 -9.80 -13.82 -3.78
C PRO A 36 -9.60 -13.04 -5.08
N HIS A 37 -9.68 -11.70 -5.07
CA HIS A 37 -9.32 -10.92 -6.25
C HIS A 37 -7.87 -11.26 -6.63
N SER A 38 -7.67 -11.57 -7.91
CA SER A 38 -6.39 -12.06 -8.42
C SER A 38 -5.84 -11.06 -9.43
N GLY A 39 -4.76 -10.40 -9.03
CA GLY A 39 -3.99 -9.47 -9.84
C GLY A 39 -2.62 -9.22 -9.22
N GLY A 40 -1.81 -8.37 -9.87
CA GLY A 40 -0.45 -8.09 -9.43
C GLY A 40 -0.40 -7.38 -8.07
N MET A 41 -1.21 -6.34 -7.91
CA MET A 41 -1.31 -5.56 -6.67
C MET A 41 -1.78 -6.45 -5.52
N GLU A 42 -2.84 -7.22 -5.72
CA GLU A 42 -3.50 -8.05 -4.70
C GLU A 42 -2.54 -9.08 -4.13
N ARG A 43 -1.72 -9.70 -5.00
CA ARG A 43 -0.68 -10.65 -4.58
C ARG A 43 0.39 -9.98 -3.74
N VAL A 44 0.87 -8.81 -4.15
CA VAL A 44 1.86 -8.05 -3.37
C VAL A 44 1.30 -7.63 -2.01
N VAL A 45 0.04 -7.17 -1.95
CA VAL A 45 -0.62 -6.81 -0.68
C VAL A 45 -0.70 -8.04 0.23
N GLN A 46 -1.08 -9.20 -0.32
CA GLN A 46 -1.14 -10.46 0.43
C GLN A 46 0.24 -10.89 0.93
N ASP A 47 1.26 -10.91 0.07
CA ASP A 47 2.61 -11.33 0.46
C ASP A 47 3.19 -10.42 1.55
N LEU A 48 2.96 -9.10 1.46
CA LEU A 48 3.40 -8.15 2.47
C LEU A 48 2.63 -8.29 3.79
N ALA A 49 1.30 -8.37 3.72
CA ALA A 49 0.47 -8.45 4.92
C ALA A 49 0.70 -9.76 5.68
N GLU A 50 0.73 -10.88 4.96
CA GLU A 50 0.93 -12.19 5.58
C GLU A 50 2.38 -12.39 6.03
N GLY A 51 3.37 -11.88 5.28
CA GLY A 51 4.78 -11.90 5.68
C GLY A 51 5.03 -11.07 6.94
N ALA A 52 4.45 -9.87 7.05
CA ALA A 52 4.56 -9.05 8.25
C ALA A 52 3.86 -9.71 9.47
N ALA A 53 2.73 -10.38 9.26
CA ALA A 53 2.06 -11.14 10.31
C ALA A 53 2.91 -12.34 10.76
N GLU A 54 3.56 -13.04 9.82
CA GLU A 54 4.48 -14.15 10.10
C GLU A 54 5.72 -13.70 10.91
N LEU A 55 6.18 -12.46 10.72
CA LEU A 55 7.22 -11.82 11.53
C LEU A 55 6.73 -11.36 12.93
N GLY A 56 5.48 -11.63 13.30
CA GLY A 56 4.93 -11.37 14.63
C GLY A 56 4.24 -10.01 14.82
N HIS A 57 4.03 -9.24 13.74
CA HIS A 57 3.28 -7.98 13.78
C HIS A 57 1.76 -8.21 13.82
N GLU A 58 1.02 -7.22 14.33
CA GLU A 58 -0.44 -7.20 14.23
C GLU A 58 -0.84 -6.55 12.91
N VAL A 59 -1.33 -7.36 11.96
CA VAL A 59 -1.63 -6.88 10.62
C VAL A 59 -3.12 -6.92 10.34
N ALA A 60 -3.64 -5.80 9.83
CA ALA A 60 -4.99 -5.71 9.29
C ALA A 60 -4.95 -5.18 7.86
N VAL A 61 -5.83 -5.68 7.00
CA VAL A 61 -6.03 -5.22 5.62
C VAL A 61 -7.46 -4.73 5.49
N VAL A 62 -7.65 -3.51 4.99
CA VAL A 62 -8.95 -3.01 4.56
C VAL A 62 -8.96 -3.02 3.03
N ALA A 63 -9.95 -3.70 2.47
CA ALA A 63 -10.17 -3.81 1.02
C ALA A 63 -11.66 -3.63 0.71
N VAL A 64 -11.98 -3.18 -0.50
CA VAL A 64 -13.37 -3.16 -0.96
C VAL A 64 -13.79 -4.53 -1.50
N GLU A 65 -15.08 -4.82 -1.43
CA GLU A 65 -15.69 -6.04 -1.95
C GLU A 65 -17.09 -5.71 -2.50
N SER A 66 -17.38 -6.11 -3.73
CA SER A 66 -18.67 -5.89 -4.39
C SER A 66 -19.50 -7.17 -4.56
N ARG A 67 -18.95 -8.33 -4.14
CA ARG A 67 -19.60 -9.64 -4.21
C ARG A 67 -19.65 -10.30 -2.83
N LEU A 68 -20.33 -11.44 -2.73
CA LEU A 68 -20.27 -12.26 -1.52
C LEU A 68 -18.80 -12.53 -1.16
N PRO A 69 -18.44 -12.44 0.14
CA PRO A 69 -17.07 -12.70 0.57
C PRO A 69 -16.62 -14.07 0.09
N GLY A 70 -15.50 -14.10 -0.64
CA GLY A 70 -14.85 -15.37 -0.95
C GLY A 70 -14.35 -16.07 0.31
N PRO A 71 -14.04 -17.38 0.22
CA PRO A 71 -13.46 -18.10 1.34
C PRO A 71 -12.16 -17.41 1.81
N LYS A 72 -11.85 -17.56 3.11
CA LYS A 72 -10.54 -17.18 3.63
C LYS A 72 -9.45 -17.90 2.84
N GLY A 73 -8.38 -17.19 2.49
CA GLY A 73 -7.23 -17.82 1.86
C GLY A 73 -6.55 -18.78 2.84
N GLU A 74 -5.99 -19.87 2.34
CA GLU A 74 -5.28 -20.88 3.16
C GLU A 74 -4.13 -20.29 3.99
N ARG A 75 -3.54 -19.17 3.52
CA ARG A 75 -2.41 -18.47 4.15
C ARG A 75 -2.82 -17.23 4.95
N GLN A 76 -4.11 -17.03 5.25
CA GLN A 76 -4.57 -15.77 5.86
C GLN A 76 -4.31 -15.73 7.38
N ARG A 77 -3.17 -15.14 7.78
CA ARG A 77 -2.76 -14.80 9.15
C ARG A 77 -3.21 -13.39 9.56
N SER A 78 -3.38 -12.49 8.59
CA SER A 78 -3.82 -11.10 8.80
C SER A 78 -5.35 -10.98 9.02
N THR A 79 -5.77 -9.92 9.71
CA THR A 79 -7.19 -9.57 9.82
C THR A 79 -7.64 -8.86 8.54
N VAL A 80 -8.56 -9.44 7.78
CA VAL A 80 -9.07 -8.82 6.54
C VAL A 80 -10.47 -8.25 6.78
N ILE A 81 -10.60 -6.94 6.61
CA ILE A 81 -11.86 -6.19 6.69
C ILE A 81 -12.31 -5.87 5.26
N ARG A 82 -13.44 -6.45 4.87
CA ARG A 82 -14.04 -6.27 3.55
C ARG A 82 -15.15 -5.23 3.64
N ALA A 83 -14.88 -4.04 3.13
CA ALA A 83 -15.87 -2.98 3.04
C ALA A 83 -16.73 -3.18 1.80
N PHE A 84 -18.05 -3.24 1.97
CA PHE A 84 -18.96 -3.36 0.83
C PHE A 84 -18.85 -2.12 -0.07
N SER A 85 -18.65 -2.36 -1.38
CA SER A 85 -18.70 -1.32 -2.41
C SER A 85 -20.06 -1.32 -3.09
N PHE A 86 -20.68 -0.14 -3.16
CA PHE A 86 -21.93 0.10 -3.89
C PHE A 86 -21.70 0.28 -5.41
N GLY A 87 -20.46 0.19 -5.87
CA GLY A 87 -20.06 0.39 -7.26
C GLY A 87 -18.96 1.44 -7.40
N GLU A 88 -18.57 1.71 -8.65
CA GLU A 88 -17.54 2.69 -8.99
C GLU A 88 -18.17 3.95 -9.58
N LEU A 89 -17.75 5.13 -9.09
CA LEU A 89 -17.98 6.40 -9.76
C LEU A 89 -16.68 6.84 -10.45
N GLY A 90 -16.59 6.58 -11.76
CA GLY A 90 -15.34 6.69 -12.48
C GLY A 90 -14.34 5.64 -11.99
N PHE A 91 -13.26 6.07 -11.34
CA PHE A 91 -12.22 5.18 -10.79
C PHE A 91 -12.24 5.09 -9.26
N ALA A 92 -13.17 5.77 -8.60
CA ALA A 92 -13.33 5.76 -7.15
C ALA A 92 -14.45 4.80 -6.75
N GLU A 93 -14.13 3.84 -5.88
CA GLU A 93 -15.09 2.96 -5.25
C GLU A 93 -16.02 3.77 -4.32
N ILE A 94 -17.30 3.46 -4.31
CA ILE A 94 -18.27 4.00 -3.36
C ILE A 94 -18.38 3.00 -2.21
N ALA A 95 -17.50 3.13 -1.21
CA ALA A 95 -17.48 2.24 -0.05
C ALA A 95 -17.31 3.04 1.26
N PRO A 96 -18.37 3.64 1.83
CA PRO A 96 -18.29 4.40 3.08
C PRO A 96 -17.75 3.57 4.25
N GLY A 97 -18.07 2.26 4.29
CA GLY A 97 -17.55 1.32 5.27
C GLY A 97 -16.01 1.18 5.22
N TYR A 98 -15.39 1.49 4.08
CA TYR A 98 -13.94 1.49 3.92
C TYR A 98 -13.31 2.60 4.76
N LEU A 99 -13.87 3.81 4.71
CA LEU A 99 -13.37 4.94 5.48
C LEU A 99 -13.49 4.67 6.99
N LEU A 100 -14.60 4.08 7.42
CA LEU A 100 -14.78 3.68 8.83
C LEU A 100 -13.78 2.60 9.24
N ALA A 101 -13.60 1.56 8.42
CA ALA A 101 -12.62 0.50 8.67
C ALA A 101 -11.18 1.05 8.71
N ALA A 102 -10.88 2.07 7.90
CA ALA A 102 -9.59 2.71 7.86
C ALA A 102 -9.26 3.54 9.13
N LEU A 103 -10.24 3.82 10.00
CA LEU A 103 -10.01 4.45 11.31
C LEU A 103 -9.46 3.48 12.37
N ARG A 104 -9.32 2.19 12.05
CA ARG A 104 -8.75 1.18 12.95
C ARG A 104 -7.38 1.61 13.49
N SER A 105 -7.16 1.49 14.79
CA SER A 105 -5.88 1.81 15.43
C SER A 105 -4.69 1.14 14.72
N ALA A 106 -3.69 1.94 14.38
CA ALA A 106 -2.49 1.48 13.69
C ALA A 106 -1.31 2.37 14.09
N ASP A 107 -0.12 1.77 14.20
CA ASP A 107 1.14 2.48 14.39
C ASP A 107 1.68 3.00 13.04
N ILE A 108 1.36 2.28 11.96
CA ILE A 108 1.71 2.65 10.59
C ILE A 108 0.60 2.23 9.62
N ILE A 109 0.38 3.04 8.59
CA ILE A 109 -0.50 2.72 7.48
C ILE A 109 0.36 2.42 6.25
N HIS A 110 0.15 1.26 5.65
CA HIS A 110 0.73 0.87 4.37
C HIS A 110 -0.32 1.04 3.27
N LEU A 111 -0.14 2.05 2.45
CA LEU A 111 -1.09 2.44 1.43
C LEU A 111 -0.68 1.90 0.06
N HIS A 112 -1.60 1.28 -0.66
CA HIS A 112 -1.34 0.74 -1.99
C HIS A 112 -2.04 1.57 -3.06
N HIS A 113 -1.26 2.27 -3.87
CA HIS A 113 -1.76 3.08 -4.97
C HIS A 113 -1.93 2.28 -6.27
N PRO A 114 -2.85 2.71 -7.15
CA PRO A 114 -3.75 3.86 -6.99
C PRO A 114 -5.06 3.48 -6.28
N HIS A 115 -5.46 4.24 -5.25
CA HIS A 115 -6.75 4.04 -4.58
C HIS A 115 -7.29 5.29 -3.86
N PRO A 116 -8.18 6.08 -4.49
CA PRO A 116 -8.68 7.35 -3.93
C PRO A 116 -9.30 7.28 -2.53
N LEU A 117 -10.00 6.18 -2.19
CA LEU A 117 -10.55 6.02 -0.83
C LEU A 117 -9.45 5.86 0.21
N ALA A 118 -8.40 5.10 -0.10
CA ALA A 118 -7.24 4.96 0.77
C ALA A 118 -6.49 6.29 0.90
N ASP A 119 -6.35 7.04 -0.20
CA ASP A 119 -5.76 8.39 -0.17
C ASP A 119 -6.50 9.30 0.81
N VAL A 120 -7.82 9.41 0.67
CA VAL A 120 -8.68 10.21 1.57
C VAL A 120 -8.58 9.72 3.00
N ALA A 121 -8.72 8.42 3.25
CA ALA A 121 -8.61 7.84 4.58
C ALA A 121 -7.26 8.15 5.24
N SER A 122 -6.19 8.12 4.45
CA SER A 122 -4.85 8.40 4.95
C SER A 122 -4.66 9.88 5.31
N LEU A 123 -5.25 10.81 4.54
CA LEU A 123 -5.21 12.25 4.81
C LEU A 123 -6.02 12.60 6.07
N LEU A 124 -7.16 11.93 6.29
CA LEU A 124 -7.91 12.05 7.55
C LEU A 124 -7.12 11.54 8.76
N ARG A 125 -6.11 10.69 8.52
CA ARG A 125 -5.20 10.13 9.52
C ARG A 125 -3.80 10.75 9.47
N PHE A 126 -3.71 12.07 9.27
CA PHE A 126 -2.45 12.80 9.12
C PHE A 126 -1.41 12.61 10.23
N ARG A 127 -1.80 12.15 11.43
CA ARG A 127 -0.89 11.84 12.55
C ARG A 127 -0.28 10.44 12.50
N THR A 128 -0.83 9.53 11.70
CA THR A 128 -0.30 8.17 11.54
C THR A 128 0.71 8.16 10.39
N PRO A 129 1.96 7.71 10.61
CA PRO A 129 2.95 7.56 9.54
C PRO A 129 2.41 6.69 8.39
N VAL A 130 2.76 7.07 7.16
CA VAL A 130 2.33 6.36 5.95
C VAL A 130 3.53 5.90 5.14
N VAL A 131 3.49 4.64 4.72
CA VAL A 131 4.33 4.08 3.66
C VAL A 131 3.44 3.84 2.45
N VAL A 132 3.87 4.27 1.28
CA VAL A 132 3.12 4.06 0.03
C VAL A 132 3.83 3.02 -0.82
N THR A 133 3.12 2.02 -1.33
CA THR A 133 3.58 1.25 -2.49
C THR A 133 2.85 1.74 -3.73
N GLN A 134 3.60 2.33 -4.66
CA GLN A 134 3.09 2.81 -5.95
C GLN A 134 3.08 1.65 -6.95
N HIS A 135 1.93 1.04 -7.21
CA HIS A 135 1.83 -0.04 -8.20
C HIS A 135 1.65 0.48 -9.63
N ALA A 136 0.93 1.60 -9.79
CA ALA A 136 0.60 2.23 -11.06
C ALA A 136 0.23 3.71 -10.85
N ASP A 137 0.29 4.50 -11.92
CA ASP A 137 -0.33 5.84 -11.96
C ASP A 137 -1.86 5.71 -12.04
N GLY A 138 -2.57 6.69 -11.48
CA GLY A 138 -4.00 6.82 -11.74
C GLY A 138 -4.28 7.36 -13.13
N HIS A 139 -5.40 6.91 -13.68
CA HIS A 139 -5.75 7.15 -15.08
C HIS A 139 -6.50 8.49 -15.32
N TRP A 140 -6.81 9.27 -14.29
CA TRP A 140 -7.54 10.54 -14.42
C TRP A 140 -6.78 11.75 -13.84
N PRO A 141 -6.79 12.93 -14.50
CA PRO A 141 -5.90 14.05 -14.15
C PRO A 141 -6.02 14.59 -12.72
N GLY A 142 -7.23 14.62 -12.14
CA GLY A 142 -7.41 15.12 -10.78
C GLY A 142 -6.91 14.16 -9.70
N TYR A 143 -6.72 12.87 -10.02
CA TYR A 143 -6.11 11.93 -9.08
C TYR A 143 -4.70 12.33 -8.70
N ARG A 144 -3.91 12.80 -9.68
CA ARG A 144 -2.52 13.20 -9.50
C ARG A 144 -2.38 14.26 -8.41
N VAL A 145 -3.36 15.13 -8.23
CA VAL A 145 -3.33 16.12 -7.14
C VAL A 145 -3.51 15.41 -5.80
N LEU A 146 -4.54 14.59 -5.67
CA LEU A 146 -4.85 13.83 -4.45
C LEU A 146 -3.69 12.90 -4.06
N SER A 147 -3.22 12.06 -4.99
CA SER A 147 -2.15 11.10 -4.72
C SER A 147 -0.86 11.81 -4.33
N ARG A 148 -0.52 12.95 -4.96
CA ARG A 148 0.68 13.72 -4.59
C ARG A 148 0.61 14.37 -3.22
N LEU A 149 -0.59 14.73 -2.73
CA LEU A 149 -0.73 15.18 -1.34
C LEU A 149 -0.35 14.07 -0.36
N VAL A 150 -0.71 12.81 -0.68
CA VAL A 150 -0.34 11.64 0.11
C VAL A 150 1.13 11.30 -0.04
N LEU A 151 1.66 11.26 -1.26
CA LEU A 151 3.06 10.94 -1.55
C LEU A 151 4.02 11.93 -0.87
N ARG A 152 3.71 13.23 -0.87
CA ARG A 152 4.56 14.26 -0.24
C ARG A 152 4.70 14.12 1.28
N ARG A 153 3.74 13.49 1.95
CA ARG A 153 3.77 13.27 3.40
C ARG A 153 4.14 11.82 3.76
N ALA A 154 4.33 10.97 2.76
CA ALA A 154 4.72 9.59 3.00
C ALA A 154 6.10 9.56 3.65
N ALA A 155 6.26 8.75 4.70
CA ALA A 155 7.55 8.52 5.33
C ALA A 155 8.49 7.72 4.42
N ALA A 156 7.92 6.87 3.55
CA ALA A 156 8.63 6.17 2.50
C ALA A 156 7.70 5.86 1.32
N ILE A 157 8.27 5.80 0.11
CA ILE A 157 7.59 5.40 -1.11
C ILE A 157 8.35 4.20 -1.69
N VAL A 158 7.63 3.10 -1.92
CA VAL A 158 8.12 1.86 -2.49
C VAL A 158 7.60 1.74 -3.91
N VAL A 159 8.50 1.47 -4.85
CA VAL A 159 8.20 1.24 -6.26
C VAL A 159 8.62 -0.16 -6.67
N PRO A 160 7.89 -0.86 -7.56
CA PRO A 160 8.23 -2.21 -7.99
C PRO A 160 9.58 -2.32 -8.70
N SER A 161 10.00 -1.27 -9.40
CA SER A 161 11.26 -1.28 -10.16
C SER A 161 11.76 0.14 -10.47
N ARG A 162 13.03 0.25 -10.87
CA ARG A 162 13.61 1.50 -11.39
C ARG A 162 12.93 1.98 -12.66
N ALA A 163 12.51 1.06 -13.53
CA ALA A 163 11.77 1.42 -14.74
C ALA A 163 10.41 2.04 -14.41
N HIS A 164 9.72 1.54 -13.37
CA HIS A 164 8.50 2.14 -12.88
C HIS A 164 8.75 3.56 -12.37
N LEU A 165 9.79 3.77 -11.54
CA LEU A 165 10.15 5.10 -11.05
C LEU A 165 10.36 6.10 -12.20
N ALA A 166 11.12 5.71 -13.24
CA ALA A 166 11.46 6.57 -14.37
C ALA A 166 10.25 6.95 -15.26
N LEU A 167 9.17 6.18 -15.21
CA LEU A 167 7.98 6.38 -16.05
C LEU A 167 6.77 6.91 -15.28
N CYS A 168 6.84 6.93 -13.95
CA CYS A 168 5.74 7.27 -13.06
C CYS A 168 5.59 8.80 -12.95
N ARG A 169 4.51 9.33 -13.52
CA ARG A 169 4.26 10.78 -13.57
C ARG A 169 3.91 11.35 -12.20
N GLU A 170 3.35 10.54 -11.32
CA GLU A 170 2.98 10.95 -9.97
C GLU A 170 4.20 11.17 -9.07
N LEU A 171 5.31 10.48 -9.36
CA LEU A 171 6.56 10.56 -8.60
C LEU A 171 7.55 11.62 -9.11
N GLU A 172 7.33 12.22 -10.28
CA GLU A 172 8.18 13.28 -10.84
C GLU A 172 8.56 14.34 -9.77
N GLY A 173 9.84 14.52 -9.48
CA GLY A 173 10.28 15.53 -8.49
C GLY A 173 10.07 15.14 -7.01
N LEU A 174 9.77 13.87 -6.73
CA LEU A 174 9.89 13.24 -5.40
C LEU A 174 11.11 12.31 -5.31
N GLU A 175 11.99 12.36 -6.33
CA GLU A 175 13.22 11.60 -6.46
C GLU A 175 14.36 12.28 -5.67
N ASN A 176 14.41 12.05 -4.35
CA ASN A 176 15.54 12.48 -3.51
C ASN A 176 16.36 11.27 -3.07
#